data_AF-A0A1H1R9F3-F1
#
_entry.id   AF-A0A1H1R9F3-F1
#
_cell.length_a   1.000
_cell.length_b   1.000
_cell.length_c   1.000
_cell.angle_alpha   90.00
_cell.angle_beta   90.00
_cell.angle_gamma   90.00
#
_symmetry.space_group_name_H-M   'P 1'
#
loop_
_entity.id
_entity.type
_entity.pdbx_description
1 polymer ?
#
loop_
_entity_poly.entity_id
_entity_poly.type
_entity_poly.pdbx_seq_one_letter_code
_entity_poly.pdbx_strand_id
1 'polypeptide(L)'
;MTDRSLPTPYAAFALPLYQDRDSAHDADHIRRIVGRLDQLAIDLEPQPRPWMLYFLAYFHGLGSRVDQDRTFRHQVEQFLGDLGWQRSEITEGFVLLRRHCVAPRTSEERIVHDAN
;
A
#
# COMPACT_ATOMS: atom_id res chain seq x y z
N MET A 1 24.55 -7.32 4.74
CA MET A 1 23.49 -7.07 3.74
C MET A 1 22.36 -8.03 4.06
N THR A 2 21.43 -7.62 4.91
CA THR A 2 20.26 -8.43 5.23
C THR A 2 19.28 -8.32 4.09
N ASP A 3 19.01 -9.46 3.47
CA ASP A 3 17.92 -9.68 2.53
C ASP A 3 16.59 -9.20 3.17
N ARG A 4 16.14 -7.99 2.84
CA ARG A 4 14.92 -7.36 3.40
C ARG A 4 13.66 -7.84 2.68
N SER A 5 13.67 -9.08 2.20
CA SER A 5 12.56 -9.71 1.47
C SER A 5 11.69 -10.61 2.35
N LEU A 6 11.61 -10.37 3.67
CA LEU A 6 10.53 -11.00 4.45
C LEU A 6 9.20 -10.54 3.82
N PRO A 7 8.38 -11.45 3.29
CA PRO A 7 7.10 -11.07 2.75
C PRO A 7 6.28 -10.49 3.90
N THR A 8 6.05 -9.18 3.85
CA THR A 8 5.12 -8.54 4.76
C THR A 8 3.75 -9.23 4.59
N PRO A 9 2.89 -9.25 5.61
CA PRO A 9 1.53 -9.76 5.45
C PRO A 9 0.80 -9.07 4.27
N TYR A 10 1.14 -7.81 3.99
CA TYR A 10 0.66 -7.07 2.82
C TYR A 10 1.13 -7.68 1.50
N ALA A 11 2.40 -8.07 1.38
CA ALA A 11 2.91 -8.78 0.21
C ALA A 11 2.18 -10.12 -0.02
N ALA A 12 2.04 -10.91 1.05
CA ALA A 12 1.38 -12.21 0.97
C ALA A 12 -0.09 -12.11 0.53
N PHE A 13 -0.79 -11.07 0.98
CA PHE A 13 -2.18 -10.81 0.59
C PHE A 13 -2.30 -10.22 -0.82
N ALA A 14 -1.51 -9.18 -1.13
CA ALA A 14 -1.73 -8.35 -2.31
C ALA A 14 -1.07 -8.91 -3.57
N LEU A 15 0.16 -9.44 -3.51
CA LEU A 15 0.91 -9.86 -4.69
C LEU A 15 0.20 -10.92 -5.55
N PRO A 16 -0.49 -11.95 -4.99
CA PRO A 16 -1.25 -12.91 -5.79
C PRO A 16 -2.36 -12.26 -6.64
N LEU A 17 -2.86 -11.09 -6.25
CA LEU A 17 -3.95 -10.39 -6.95
C LEU A 17 -3.50 -9.66 -8.22
N TYR A 18 -2.19 -9.66 -8.50
CA TYR A 18 -1.58 -9.04 -9.67
C TYR A 18 -1.14 -10.05 -10.74
N GLN A 19 -1.43 -11.36 -10.56
CA GLN A 19 -1.00 -12.43 -11.46
C GLN A 19 -1.52 -12.32 -12.91
N ASP A 20 -2.59 -11.54 -13.14
CA ASP A 20 -3.22 -11.33 -14.46
C ASP A 20 -3.31 -9.84 -14.87
N ARG A 21 -2.51 -8.96 -14.26
CA ARG A 21 -2.56 -7.51 -14.53
C ARG A 21 -1.51 -7.07 -15.53
N ASP A 22 -1.83 -6.03 -16.30
CA ASP A 22 -0.92 -5.36 -17.24
C ASP A 22 0.39 -4.95 -16.51
N SER A 23 1.49 -4.98 -17.25
CA SER A 23 2.87 -4.63 -16.86
C SER A 23 3.01 -3.35 -16.02
N ALA A 24 2.09 -2.38 -16.20
CA ALA A 24 2.06 -1.15 -15.41
C ALA A 24 1.67 -1.36 -13.94
N HIS A 25 1.03 -2.48 -13.60
CA HIS A 25 0.61 -2.82 -12.24
C HIS A 25 0.94 -4.27 -11.91
N ASP A 26 2.01 -4.83 -12.46
CA ASP A 26 2.42 -6.19 -12.13
C ASP A 26 3.08 -6.27 -10.75
N ALA A 27 3.31 -7.50 -10.27
CA ALA A 27 3.96 -7.73 -8.98
C ALA A 27 5.37 -7.12 -8.90
N ASP A 28 6.07 -6.98 -10.04
CA ASP A 28 7.41 -6.39 -10.09
C ASP A 28 7.38 -4.88 -9.94
N HIS A 29 6.36 -4.21 -10.49
CA HIS A 29 6.10 -2.80 -10.25
C HIS A 29 5.88 -2.52 -8.76
N ILE A 30 5.06 -3.31 -8.07
CA ILE A 30 4.85 -3.17 -6.63
C ILE A 30 6.14 -3.39 -5.84
N ARG A 31 6.96 -4.37 -6.22
CA ARG A 31 8.28 -4.58 -5.59
C ARG A 31 9.22 -3.39 -5.79
N ARG A 32 9.20 -2.74 -6.95
CA ARG A 32 9.98 -1.51 -7.21
C ARG A 32 9.56 -0.35 -6.31
N ILE A 33 8.25 -0.14 -6.14
CA ILE A 33 7.72 0.87 -5.21
C ILE A 33 8.21 0.59 -3.79
N VAL A 34 7.99 -0.64 -3.31
CA VAL A 34 8.34 -1.03 -1.93
C VAL A 34 9.84 -0.87 -1.66
N GLY A 35 10.69 -1.22 -2.63
CA GLY A 35 12.15 -1.09 -2.51
C GLY A 35 12.65 0.35 -2.38
N ARG A 36 11.83 1.36 -2.73
CA ARG A 36 12.18 2.79 -2.63
C ARG A 36 11.68 3.45 -1.34
N LEU A 37 10.73 2.84 -0.63
CA LEU A 37 10.05 3.47 0.52
C LEU A 37 11.03 3.86 1.62
N ASP A 38 11.94 2.96 2.00
CA ASP A 38 12.91 3.21 3.07
C ASP A 38 13.78 4.43 2.75
N GLN A 39 14.24 4.56 1.50
CA GLN A 39 15.08 5.67 1.08
C GLN A 39 14.31 7.00 1.06
N LEU A 40 13.05 6.97 0.62
CA LEU A 40 12.19 8.15 0.53
C LEU A 40 11.63 8.59 1.90
N ALA A 41 11.64 7.69 2.89
CA ALA A 41 11.21 7.98 4.26
C ALA A 41 12.33 8.55 5.16
N ILE A 42 13.58 8.60 4.66
CA ILE A 42 14.70 9.20 5.40
C ILE A 42 14.44 10.69 5.62
N ASP A 43 14.65 11.15 6.85
CA ASP A 43 14.62 12.56 7.27
C ASP A 43 13.27 13.29 7.05
N LEU A 44 12.15 12.57 6.94
CA LEU A 44 10.81 13.17 6.87
C LEU A 44 10.21 13.46 8.24
N GLU A 45 9.68 14.68 8.38
CA GLU A 45 8.91 15.11 9.55
C GLU A 45 7.50 15.56 9.15
N PRO A 46 6.42 15.00 9.75
CA PRO A 46 6.45 13.91 10.72
C PRO A 46 6.87 12.57 10.08
N GLN A 47 7.50 11.72 10.88
CA GLN A 47 7.90 10.38 10.45
C GLN A 47 6.69 9.60 9.91
N PRO A 48 6.75 9.07 8.68
CA PRO A 48 5.66 8.32 8.08
C PRO A 48 5.38 7.03 8.84
N ARG A 49 4.10 6.64 8.92
CA ARG A 49 3.68 5.40 9.58
C ARG A 49 4.05 4.20 8.71
N PRO A 50 4.92 3.27 9.17
CA PRO A 50 5.39 2.17 8.32
C PRO A 50 4.27 1.28 7.80
N TRP A 51 3.28 0.96 8.65
CA TRP A 51 2.14 0.13 8.26
C TRP A 51 1.29 0.78 7.16
N MET A 52 1.13 2.11 7.19
CA MET A 52 0.37 2.84 6.18
C MET A 52 1.13 2.87 4.86
N LEU A 53 2.46 3.07 4.90
CA LEU A 53 3.31 3.01 3.72
C LEU A 53 3.22 1.65 3.02
N TYR A 54 3.34 0.55 3.77
CA TYR A 54 3.22 -0.78 3.19
C TYR A 54 1.83 -1.02 2.62
N PHE A 55 0.77 -0.63 3.33
CA PHE A 55 -0.58 -0.72 2.78
C PHE A 55 -0.72 0.03 1.45
N LEU A 56 -0.34 1.31 1.42
CA LEU A 56 -0.45 2.12 0.20
C LEU A 56 0.38 1.56 -0.96
N ALA A 57 1.60 1.10 -0.69
CA ALA A 57 2.47 0.55 -1.71
C ALA A 57 1.95 -0.79 -2.28
N TYR A 58 1.56 -1.75 -1.42
CA TYR A 58 1.09 -3.06 -1.88
C TYR A 58 -0.29 -2.99 -2.52
N PHE A 59 -1.13 -2.04 -2.10
CA PHE A 59 -2.48 -1.85 -2.65
C PHE A 59 -2.55 -0.78 -3.74
N HIS A 60 -1.42 -0.18 -4.15
CA HIS A 60 -1.32 0.92 -5.11
C HIS A 60 -2.24 0.73 -6.33
N GLY A 61 -2.14 -0.42 -7.01
CA GLY A 61 -2.97 -0.73 -8.18
C GLY A 61 -4.38 -1.23 -7.85
N LEU A 62 -4.69 -1.57 -6.61
CA LEU A 62 -5.95 -2.21 -6.19
C LEU A 62 -7.02 -1.23 -5.73
N GLY A 63 -6.73 0.08 -5.66
CA GLY A 63 -7.66 1.10 -5.15
C GLY A 63 -9.04 1.08 -5.83
N SER A 64 -9.08 1.01 -7.17
CA SER A 64 -10.37 0.93 -7.90
C SER A 64 -11.17 -0.33 -7.56
N ARG A 65 -10.49 -1.46 -7.33
CA ARG A 65 -11.14 -2.72 -6.93
C ARG A 65 -11.70 -2.62 -5.52
N VAL A 66 -10.95 -2.03 -4.57
CA VAL A 66 -11.42 -1.76 -3.21
C VAL A 66 -12.68 -0.89 -3.20
N ASP A 67 -12.84 -0.03 -4.21
CA ASP A 67 -13.98 0.88 -4.31
C ASP A 67 -15.22 0.27 -4.95
N GLN A 68 -15.02 -0.60 -5.94
CA GLN A 68 -16.08 -1.12 -6.79
C GLN A 68 -16.57 -2.50 -6.34
N ASP A 69 -15.71 -3.31 -5.72
CA ASP A 69 -16.03 -4.66 -5.28
C ASP A 69 -16.21 -4.70 -3.75
N ARG A 70 -17.47 -4.79 -3.30
CA ARG A 70 -17.80 -4.85 -1.87
C ARG A 70 -17.24 -6.08 -1.17
N THR A 71 -17.19 -7.22 -1.85
CA THR A 71 -16.65 -8.45 -1.27
C THR A 71 -15.16 -8.31 -1.08
N PHE A 72 -14.45 -7.81 -2.10
CA PHE A 72 -13.02 -7.55 -1.99
C PHE A 72 -12.72 -6.51 -0.92
N ARG A 73 -13.48 -5.42 -0.87
CA ARG A 73 -13.35 -4.41 0.19
C ARG A 73 -13.47 -5.04 1.58
N HIS A 74 -14.48 -5.87 1.80
CA HIS A 74 -14.66 -6.54 3.08
C HIS A 74 -13.50 -7.47 3.42
N GLN A 75 -12.95 -8.20 2.44
CA GLN A 75 -11.74 -9.02 2.63
C GLN A 75 -10.54 -8.17 3.07
N VAL A 76 -10.35 -6.99 2.48
CA VAL A 76 -9.29 -6.07 2.87
C VAL A 76 -9.54 -5.50 4.27
N GLU A 77 -10.78 -5.14 4.61
CA GLU A 77 -11.14 -4.68 5.97
C GLU A 77 -10.85 -5.76 7.03
N GLN A 78 -11.19 -7.02 6.77
CA GLN A 78 -10.87 -8.15 7.66
C GLN A 78 -9.36 -8.34 7.80
N PHE A 79 -8.65 -8.39 6.67
CA PHE A 79 -7.19 -8.52 6.65
C PHE A 79 -6.49 -7.43 7.47
N LEU A 80 -6.89 -6.16 7.30
CA LEU A 80 -6.31 -5.06 8.08
C LEU A 80 -6.69 -5.15 9.56
N GLY A 81 -7.91 -5.58 9.87
CA GLY A 81 -8.36 -5.85 11.24
C GLY A 81 -7.53 -6.95 11.92
N ASP A 82 -7.21 -8.04 11.21
CA ASP A 82 -6.36 -9.13 11.69
C ASP A 82 -4.91 -8.68 11.95
N LEU A 83 -4.46 -7.64 11.24
CA LEU A 83 -3.19 -6.95 11.50
C LEU A 83 -3.25 -5.94 12.65
N GLY A 84 -4.41 -5.79 13.30
CA GLY A 84 -4.62 -4.92 14.45
C GLY A 84 -4.98 -3.48 14.10
N TRP A 85 -5.32 -3.17 12.84
CA TRP A 85 -5.76 -1.82 12.48
C TRP A 85 -7.12 -1.51 13.11
N GLN A 86 -7.24 -0.30 13.63
CA GLN A 86 -8.49 0.25 14.09
C GLN A 86 -9.38 0.64 12.91
N ARG A 87 -10.70 0.63 13.12
CA ARG A 87 -11.67 1.02 12.09
C ARG A 87 -11.40 2.42 11.51
N SER A 88 -10.94 3.35 12.33
CA SER A 88 -10.56 4.70 11.89
C SER A 88 -9.35 4.67 10.96
N GLU A 89 -8.34 3.86 11.26
CA GLU A 89 -7.12 3.71 10.45
C GLU A 89 -7.43 3.03 9.11
N ILE A 90 -8.32 2.03 9.10
CA ILE A 90 -8.78 1.38 7.86
C ILE A 90 -9.50 2.39 6.97
N THR A 91 -10.40 3.18 7.55
CA THR A 91 -11.13 4.23 6.84
C THR A 91 -10.18 5.27 6.26
N GLU A 92 -9.20 5.71 7.07
CA GLU A 92 -8.14 6.62 6.63
C GLU A 92 -7.34 6.01 5.48
N GLY A 93 -6.87 4.76 5.63
CA GLY A 93 -6.10 4.04 4.62
C GLY A 93 -6.80 4.02 3.27
N PHE A 94 -8.11 3.72 3.23
CA PHE A 94 -8.85 3.76 1.97
C PHE A 94 -8.96 5.16 1.36
N VAL A 95 -9.05 6.21 2.17
CA VAL A 95 -9.03 7.59 1.68
C VAL A 95 -7.66 7.92 1.06
N LEU A 96 -6.57 7.57 1.74
CA LEU A 96 -5.21 7.77 1.24
C LEU A 96 -4.96 6.95 -0.03
N LEU A 97 -5.45 5.70 -0.08
CA LEU A 97 -5.31 4.82 -1.24
C LEU A 97 -6.01 5.38 -2.49
N ARG A 98 -7.14 6.09 -2.35
CA ARG A 98 -7.76 6.78 -3.49
C ARG A 98 -7.01 8.03 -3.92
N ARG A 99 -6.40 8.73 -2.96
CA ARG A 99 -5.89 10.09 -3.17
C ARG A 99 -4.43 10.12 -3.58
N HIS A 100 -3.61 9.15 -3.16
CA HIS A 100 -2.17 9.17 -3.40
C HIS A 100 -1.77 9.24 -4.89
N CYS A 101 -2.54 8.67 -5.82
CA CYS A 101 -2.27 8.77 -7.26
C CYS A 101 -2.66 10.13 -7.89
N VAL A 102 -3.49 10.93 -7.23
CA VAL A 102 -4.10 12.13 -7.84
C VAL A 102 -3.67 13.42 -7.15
N ALA A 103 -3.65 13.43 -5.81
CA ALA A 103 -3.39 14.63 -5.03
C ALA A 103 -2.82 14.27 -3.64
N PRO A 104 -1.59 13.74 -3.55
CA PRO A 104 -1.00 13.28 -2.29
C PRO A 104 -0.87 14.43 -1.27
N ARG A 105 -1.35 14.23 -0.04
CA ARG A 105 -1.38 15.26 1.01
C ARG A 105 -0.54 14.91 2.23
N THR A 106 -0.49 13.64 2.63
CA THR A 106 0.35 13.16 3.73
C THR A 106 1.73 12.77 3.25
N SER A 107 2.68 12.63 4.17
CA SER A 107 4.03 12.12 3.87
C SER A 107 3.95 10.72 3.26
N GLU A 108 3.07 9.84 3.77
CA GLU A 108 2.91 8.50 3.21
C GLU A 108 2.41 8.51 1.76
N GLU A 109 1.41 9.34 1.46
CA GLU A 109 0.91 9.46 0.09
C GLU A 109 1.97 9.98 -0.87
N ARG A 110 2.77 10.98 -0.45
CA ARG A 110 3.84 11.55 -1.26
C ARG A 110 4.93 10.52 -1.52
N ILE A 111 5.35 9.78 -0.51
CA ILE A 111 6.36 8.74 -0.66
C ILE A 111 5.91 7.68 -1.67
N VAL A 112 4.68 7.16 -1.54
CA VAL A 112 4.19 6.14 -2.48
C VAL A 112 4.00 6.74 -3.88
N HIS A 113 3.58 8.00 -3.99
CA HIS A 113 3.48 8.71 -5.25
C HIS A 113 4.84 8.88 -5.94
N ASP A 114 5.88 9.27 -5.20
CA ASP A 114 7.23 9.47 -5.72
C ASP A 114 7.96 8.15 -5.99
N ALA A 115 7.57 7.07 -5.30
CA ALA A 115 8.12 5.73 -5.49
C ALA A 115 7.59 5.04 -6.76
N ASN A 116 6.37 5.39 -7.20
CA ASN A 116 5.69 4.89 -8.41
C ASN A 116 6.49 5.25 -9.68
#